data_AF-A0A931W5L2-F1
#
_entry.id   AF-A0A931W5L2-F1
#
_cell.length_a   1.000
_cell.length_b   1.000
_cell.length_c   1.000
_cell.angle_alpha   90.00
_cell.angle_beta   90.00
_cell.angle_gamma   90.00
#
_symmetry.space_group_name_H-M   'P 1'
#
loop_
_entity.id
_entity.type
_entity.pdbx_description
1 polymer ?
#
loop_
_entity_poly.entity_id
_entity_poly.type
_entity_poly.pdbx_seq_one_letter_code
_entity_poly.pdbx_strand_id
1 'polypeptide(L)'
;MSCYHLSRLLFNLKMDEACFEKSLQDFEAVMNEYDLTTEERDALKSGDPRKLRQLGVHGMLCLYIKRLQPEFRDNIYWTQK
;
A
#
# COMPACT_ATOMS: atom_id res chain seq x y z
N MET A 1 -17.71 -6.11 6.12
CA MET A 1 -16.35 -5.69 6.54
C MET A 1 -16.02 -4.39 5.83
N SER A 2 -15.47 -3.40 6.53
CA SER A 2 -15.10 -2.10 5.94
C SER A 2 -13.61 -2.12 5.60
N CYS A 3 -13.22 -1.74 4.38
CA CYS A 3 -11.83 -1.66 3.92
C CYS A 3 -11.08 -0.41 4.43
N TYR A 4 -11.48 0.09 5.62
CA TYR A 4 -10.98 1.33 6.20
C TYR A 4 -9.49 1.26 6.52
N HIS A 5 -9.06 0.21 7.24
CA HIS A 5 -7.66 0.04 7.63
C HIS A 5 -6.75 -0.15 6.42
N LEU A 6 -7.20 -0.91 5.41
CA LEU A 6 -6.49 -1.05 4.15
C LEU A 6 -6.34 0.28 3.41
N SER A 7 -7.43 1.03 3.29
CA SER A 7 -7.42 2.35 2.65
C SER A 7 -6.53 3.35 3.40
N ARG A 8 -6.54 3.30 4.74
CA ARG A 8 -5.71 4.13 5.61
C ARG A 8 -4.22 3.82 5.46
N LEU A 9 -3.84 2.54 5.41
CA LEU A 9 -2.45 2.14 5.17
C LEU A 9 -1.96 2.67 3.82
N LEU A 10 -2.73 2.46 2.74
CA LEU A 10 -2.38 2.94 1.40
C LEU A 10 -2.29 4.46 1.32
N PHE A 11 -3.13 5.17 2.07
CA PHE A 11 -3.04 6.62 2.20
C PHE A 11 -1.79 7.06 2.96
N ASN A 12 -1.44 6.39 4.06
CA ASN A 12 -0.24 6.67 4.83
C ASN A 12 1.04 6.40 4.03
N LEU A 13 1.07 5.36 3.18
CA LEU A 13 2.18 5.11 2.24
C LEU A 13 2.45 6.28 1.28
N LYS A 14 1.45 7.13 1.03
CA LYS A 14 1.58 8.35 0.23
C LYS A 14 1.94 9.57 1.08
N MET A 15 1.28 9.74 2.22
CA MET A 15 1.31 11.00 2.97
C MET A 15 2.35 11.03 4.09
N ASP A 16 2.76 9.87 4.61
CA ASP A 16 3.70 9.74 5.72
C ASP A 16 4.99 9.09 5.22
N GLU A 17 6.03 9.90 5.09
CA GLU A 17 7.35 9.45 4.66
C GLU A 17 7.99 8.48 5.65
N ALA A 18 7.74 8.64 6.96
CA ALA A 18 8.23 7.70 7.96
C ALA A 18 7.54 6.34 7.84
N CYS A 19 6.23 6.31 7.56
CA CYS A 19 5.49 5.08 7.26
C CYS A 19 6.05 4.40 6.01
N PHE A 20 6.35 5.17 4.96
CA PHE A 20 6.94 4.66 3.74
C PHE A 20 8.32 4.04 3.96
N GLU A 21 9.25 4.75 4.62
CA GLU A 21 10.59 4.25 4.92
C GLU A 21 10.57 3.00 5.81
N LYS A 22 9.70 2.97 6.83
CA LYS A 22 9.47 1.76 7.63
C LYS A 22 8.95 0.60 6.78
N SER A 23 8.02 0.87 5.87
CA SER A 23 7.46 -0.15 4.99
C SER A 23 8.48 -0.73 4.01
N LEU A 24 9.52 0.04 3.64
CA LEU A 24 10.63 -0.46 2.83
C LEU A 24 11.56 -1.39 3.61
N GLN A 25 11.69 -1.21 4.92
CA GLN A 25 12.54 -2.02 5.78
C GLN A 25 11.82 -3.27 6.28
N ASP A 26 10.60 -3.10 6.78
CA ASP A 26 9.76 -4.16 7.33
C ASP A 26 8.28 -3.86 7.12
N PHE A 27 7.77 -4.26 5.95
CA PHE A 27 6.36 -4.05 5.62
C PHE A 27 5.41 -4.89 6.49
N GLU A 28 5.87 -6.03 7.00
CA GLU A 28 5.05 -6.91 7.83
C GLU A 28 4.81 -6.30 9.21
N ALA A 29 5.82 -5.68 9.81
CA ALA A 29 5.66 -4.88 11.03
C ALA A 29 4.65 -3.74 10.83
N VAL A 30 4.73 -3.00 9.71
CA VAL A 30 3.77 -1.92 9.43
C VAL A 30 2.35 -2.46 9.29
N MET A 31 2.14 -3.57 8.57
CA MET A 31 0.81 -4.19 8.45
C MET A 31 0.23 -4.65 9.80
N ASN A 32 1.08 -4.99 10.78
CA ASN A 32 0.64 -5.35 12.13
C ASN A 32 0.11 -4.16 12.95
N GLU A 33 0.39 -2.92 12.56
CA GLU A 33 -0.17 -1.72 13.18
C GLU A 33 -1.64 -1.46 12.77
N TYR A 34 -2.16 -2.21 11.79
CA TYR A 34 -3.50 -2.04 11.25
C TYR A 34 -4.33 -3.32 11.47
N ASP A 35 -5.63 -3.14 11.69
CA ASP A 35 -6.60 -4.24 11.76
C ASP A 35 -6.96 -4.70 10.34
N LEU A 36 -6.06 -5.50 9.76
CA LEU A 36 -6.18 -6.05 8.42
C LEU A 36 -6.52 -7.54 8.49
N THR A 37 -7.50 -7.94 7.67
CA THR A 37 -7.81 -9.34 7.44
C THR A 37 -6.67 -10.05 6.72
N THR A 38 -6.67 -11.39 6.78
CA THR A 38 -5.70 -12.21 6.04
C THR A 38 -5.72 -11.92 4.55
N GLU A 39 -6.90 -11.74 3.95
CA GLU A 39 -7.05 -11.43 2.52
C GLU A 39 -6.45 -10.06 2.15
N GLU A 40 -6.64 -9.04 2.99
CA GLU A 40 -6.05 -7.70 2.78
C GLU A 40 -4.53 -7.74 2.90
N ARG A 41 -4.00 -8.49 3.87
CA ARG A 41 -2.55 -8.69 4.03
C ARG A 41 -1.95 -9.39 2.81
N ASP A 42 -2.60 -10.43 2.31
CA ASP A 42 -2.12 -11.16 1.13
C ASP A 42 -2.16 -10.28 -0.13
N ALA A 43 -3.19 -9.45 -0.30
CA ALA A 43 -3.27 -8.49 -1.39
C ALA A 43 -2.20 -7.40 -1.31
N LEU A 44 -1.87 -6.92 -0.10
CA LEU A 44 -0.77 -5.97 0.13
C LEU A 44 0.58 -6.62 -0.17
N LYS A 45 0.83 -7.82 0.34
CA LYS A 45 2.08 -8.58 0.10
C LYS A 45 2.30 -8.87 -1.39
N SER A 46 1.23 -9.11 -2.16
CA SER A 46 1.38 -9.33 -3.59
C SER A 46 1.71 -8.07 -4.38
N GLY A 47 1.54 -6.88 -3.79
CA GLY A 47 1.78 -5.59 -4.44
C GLY A 47 0.93 -5.33 -5.69
N ASP A 48 -0.21 -6.03 -5.84
CA ASP A 48 -1.07 -5.91 -7.03
C ASP A 48 -2.28 -5.00 -6.73
N PRO A 49 -2.35 -3.79 -7.33
CA PRO A 49 -3.48 -2.89 -7.14
C PRO A 49 -4.83 -3.49 -7.54
N ARG A 50 -4.86 -4.47 -8.44
CA ARG A 50 -6.09 -5.13 -8.89
C ARG A 50 -6.70 -5.95 -7.75
N LYS A 51 -5.88 -6.64 -6.96
CA LYS A 51 -6.33 -7.39 -5.78
C LYS A 51 -6.85 -6.44 -4.70
N LEU A 52 -6.15 -5.34 -4.45
CA LEU A 52 -6.59 -4.31 -3.51
C LEU A 52 -7.94 -3.70 -3.90
N ARG A 53 -8.18 -3.49 -5.20
CA ARG A 53 -9.45 -2.97 -5.72
C ARG A 53 -10.62 -3.95 -5.52
N GLN A 54 -10.37 -5.25 -5.63
CA GLN A 54 -11.40 -6.28 -5.38
C GLN A 54 -11.87 -6.28 -3.92
N LEU A 55 -11.03 -5.82 -2.99
CA LEU A 55 -11.35 -5.68 -1.57
C LEU A 55 -12.10 -4.37 -1.23
N GLY A 56 -12.52 -3.61 -2.24
CA GLY A 56 -13.35 -2.42 -2.07
C GLY A 56 -12.57 -1.12 -1.84
N VAL A 57 -11.25 -1.12 -1.99
CA VAL A 57 -10.43 0.10 -1.92
C VAL A 57 -10.62 0.96 -3.17
N HIS A 58 -10.62 2.29 -2.97
CA HIS A 58 -10.65 3.24 -4.09
C HIS A 58 -9.44 3.07 -5.03
N GLY A 59 -9.68 2.96 -6.33
CA GLY A 59 -8.65 2.59 -7.31
C GLY A 59 -7.39 3.46 -7.30
N MET A 60 -7.51 4.76 -7.01
CA MET A 60 -6.36 5.67 -6.88
C MET A 60 -5.47 5.35 -5.66
N LEU A 61 -6.05 4.89 -4.54
CA LEU A 61 -5.28 4.50 -3.37
C LEU A 61 -4.49 3.21 -3.62
N CYS A 62 -5.07 2.27 -4.39
CA CYS A 62 -4.41 1.01 -4.73
C CYS A 62 -3.09 1.22 -5.46
N LEU A 63 -2.89 2.34 -6.14
CA LEU A 63 -1.64 2.62 -6.86
C LEU A 63 -0.47 2.89 -5.92
N TYR A 64 -0.70 3.34 -4.68
CA TYR A 64 0.38 3.67 -3.75
C TYR A 64 1.16 2.46 -3.25
N ILE A 65 0.59 1.25 -3.35
CA ILE A 65 1.33 0.01 -3.03
C ILE A 65 2.56 -0.15 -3.94
N LYS A 66 2.49 0.36 -5.17
CA LYS A 66 3.57 0.29 -6.14
C LYS A 66 4.79 1.11 -5.73
N ARG A 67 4.66 2.07 -4.80
CA ARG A 67 5.80 2.82 -4.26
C ARG A 67 6.80 1.91 -3.55
N LEU A 68 6.35 0.77 -3.03
CA LEU A 68 7.20 -0.23 -2.37
C LEU A 68 7.92 -1.16 -3.37
N GLN A 69 7.50 -1.19 -4.64
CA GLN A 69 8.13 -2.02 -5.67
C GLN A 69 9.35 -1.29 -6.27
N PRO A 70 10.54 -1.92 -6.27
CA PRO A 70 11.75 -1.30 -6.84
C PRO A 70 11.58 -0.91 -8.31
N GLU A 71 10.90 -1.77 -9.08
CA GLU A 71 10.61 -1.61 -10.51
C GLU A 71 9.74 -0.38 -10.82
N PHE A 72 9.02 0.14 -9.82
CA PHE A 72 8.15 1.30 -9.95
C PHE A 72 8.83 2.63 -9.61
N ARG A 73 10.02 2.60 -9.01
CA ARG A 73 10.81 3.81 -8.71
C ARG A 73 11.32 4.50 -9.97
N ASP A 74 11.51 3.75 -11.06
CA ASP A 74 11.92 4.28 -12.37
C ASP A 74 10.73 4.75 -13.23
N ASN A 75 9.50 4.67 -12.71
CA ASN A 75 8.31 4.99 -13.48
C ASN A 75 8.03 6.50 -13.48
N ILE A 76 8.18 7.10 -14.67
CA ILE A 76 8.03 8.53 -15.03
C ILE A 76 6.83 9.28 -14.42
N TYR A 77 5.77 8.58 -14.02
CA TYR A 77 4.58 9.17 -13.38
C TYR A 77 4.80 9.67 -11.94
N TRP A 78 5.85 9.22 -11.25
CA TRP A 78 6.13 9.60 -9.85
C TRP A 78 7.37 10.49 -9.67
N THR A 79 8.16 10.68 -10.73
CA THR A 79 9.34 11.55 -10.77
C THR A 79 9.04 13.03 -10.99
N GLN A 80 7.78 13.48 -10.92
CA GLN A 80 7.48 14.91 -11.02
C GLN A 80 7.94 15.62 -9.74
N LYS A 81 9.10 16.26 -9.85
CA LYS A 81 9.61 17.30 -8.96
C LYS A 81 8.70 18.53 -8.94
#